data_AF-A0A3M2BBP3-F1
#
_entry.id   AF-A0A3M2BBP3-F1
#
_cell.length_a   1.000
_cell.length_b   1.000
_cell.length_c   1.000
_cell.angle_alpha   90.00
_cell.angle_beta   90.00
_cell.angle_gamma   90.00
#
_symmetry.space_group_name_H-M   'P 1'
#
loop_
_entity.id
_entity.type
_entity.pdbx_description
1 polymer ?
#
loop_
_entity_poly.entity_id
_entity_poly.type
_entity_poly.pdbx_seq_one_letter_code
_entity_poly.pdbx_strand_id
1 'polypeptide(L)'
;MNVCIVEDMLSAIRLSEAGIAPICLLGTSLSQTQFNKLAKLKPNKIYIWLDMDAMNKAVKLQARLSSICSQVYVIRSKEEPKELTDNEIRSRFDD
;
A
#
# COMPACT_ATOMS: atom_id res chain seq x y z
N MET A 1 -10.78 -1.00 -8.57
CA MET A 1 -9.50 -1.70 -8.33
C MET A 1 -8.96 -1.29 -6.98
N ASN A 2 -8.47 -2.24 -6.18
CA ASN A 2 -7.81 -1.98 -4.90
C ASN A 2 -6.30 -2.00 -5.14
N VAL A 3 -5.56 -1.08 -4.49
CA VAL A 3 -4.10 -1.02 -4.61
C VAL A 3 -3.46 -0.99 -3.23
N CYS A 4 -2.29 -1.59 -3.09
CA CYS A 4 -1.51 -1.58 -1.85
C CYS A 4 -0.15 -0.93 -2.08
N ILE A 5 0.18 0.10 -1.32
CA ILE A 5 1.46 0.80 -1.37
C ILE A 5 2.42 0.13 -0.39
N VAL A 6 3.60 -0.24 -0.88
CA VAL A 6 4.68 -0.89 -0.12
C VAL A 6 6.03 -0.22 -0.40
N GLU A 7 6.99 -0.42 0.48
CA GLU A 7 8.34 0.18 0.37
C GLU A 7 9.23 -0.56 -0.63
N ASP A 8 9.32 -1.88 -0.51
CA ASP A 8 10.30 -2.70 -1.22
C ASP A 8 9.69 -3.58 -2.31
N MET A 9 10.56 -4.13 -3.16
CA MET A 9 10.17 -4.91 -4.32
C MET A 9 9.72 -6.34 -3.96
N LEU A 10 10.28 -6.95 -2.91
CA LEU A 10 9.91 -8.31 -2.50
C LEU A 10 8.49 -8.35 -1.96
N SER A 11 8.13 -7.36 -1.12
CA SER A 11 6.77 -7.16 -0.64
C SER A 11 5.79 -6.92 -1.79
N ALA A 12 6.19 -6.16 -2.81
CA ALA A 12 5.35 -5.94 -3.99
C ALA A 12 5.11 -7.21 -4.80
N ILE A 13 6.15 -8.02 -5.06
CA ILE A 13 6.02 -9.31 -5.74
C ILE A 13 5.08 -10.22 -4.96
N ARG A 14 5.28 -10.32 -3.65
CA ARG A 14 4.49 -11.19 -2.78
C ARG A 14 3.00 -10.81 -2.75
N LEU A 15 2.69 -9.50 -2.72
CA LEU A 15 1.32 -9.01 -2.85
C LEU A 15 0.72 -9.37 -4.21
N SER A 16 1.49 -9.24 -5.29
CA SER A 16 1.04 -9.59 -6.64
C SER A 16 0.70 -11.07 -6.76
N GLU A 17 1.52 -11.96 -6.18
CA GLU A 17 1.24 -13.40 -6.11
C GLU A 17 -0.05 -13.70 -5.33
N ALA A 18 -0.30 -12.96 -4.26
CA ALA A 18 -1.53 -13.07 -3.49
C ALA A 18 -2.78 -12.48 -4.20
N GLY A 19 -2.60 -11.82 -5.36
CA GLY A 19 -3.68 -11.22 -6.15
C GLY A 19 -4.00 -9.76 -5.81
N ILE A 20 -3.13 -9.09 -5.04
CA ILE A 20 -3.27 -7.67 -4.67
C ILE A 20 -2.40 -6.82 -5.59
N ALA A 21 -2.94 -5.73 -6.15
CA ALA A 21 -2.17 -4.84 -7.02
C ALA A 21 -1.21 -3.96 -6.21
N PRO A 22 0.12 -4.14 -6.31
CA PRO A 22 1.07 -3.40 -5.49
C PRO A 22 1.52 -2.09 -6.17
N ILE A 23 1.94 -1.13 -5.35
CA ILE A 23 2.70 0.05 -5.76
C ILE A 23 3.94 0.10 -4.88
N CYS A 24 5.07 -0.30 -5.45
CA CYS A 24 6.37 -0.22 -4.79
C CYS A 24 6.91 1.22 -4.87
N LEU A 25 7.22 1.81 -3.72
CA LEU A 25 7.80 3.14 -3.63
C LEU A 25 9.31 3.16 -3.88
N LEU A 26 10.00 2.03 -3.71
CA LEU A 26 11.47 1.92 -3.71
C LEU A 26 12.08 2.91 -2.71
N GLY A 27 11.57 2.85 -1.47
CA GLY A 27 11.82 3.78 -0.38
C GLY A 27 10.50 4.21 0.28
N THR A 28 10.53 5.31 1.04
CA THR A 28 9.36 5.71 1.86
C THR A 28 8.57 6.91 1.34
N SER A 29 8.90 7.42 0.14
CA SER A 29 8.35 8.68 -0.37
C SER A 29 7.62 8.49 -1.70
N LEU A 30 6.38 8.95 -1.77
CA LEU A 30 5.62 9.03 -3.01
C LEU A 30 5.92 10.36 -3.71
N SER A 31 6.58 10.32 -4.87
CA SER A 31 6.82 11.52 -5.69
C SER A 31 5.50 12.13 -6.20
N GLN A 32 5.51 13.42 -6.57
CA GLN A 32 4.33 14.05 -7.18
C GLN A 32 3.94 13.39 -8.51
N THR A 33 4.92 12.93 -9.29
CA THR A 33 4.67 12.22 -10.55
C THR A 33 3.96 10.89 -10.31
N GLN A 34 4.39 10.09 -9.32
CA GLN A 34 3.72 8.85 -8.95
C GLN A 34 2.30 9.12 -8.42
N PHE A 35 2.14 10.15 -7.58
CA PHE A 35 0.83 10.57 -7.08
C PHE A 35 -0.14 10.92 -8.22
N ASN A 36 0.31 11.72 -9.19
CA ASN A 36 -0.53 12.08 -10.34
C ASN A 36 -0.89 10.87 -11.20
N LYS A 37 0.02 9.89 -11.35
CA LYS A 37 -0.28 8.62 -12.03
C LYS A 37 -1.31 7.81 -11.26
N LEU A 38 -1.16 7.68 -9.95
CA LEU A 38 -2.10 6.98 -9.07
C LEU A 38 -3.50 7.61 -9.12
N ALA A 39 -3.59 8.93 -9.10
CA ALA A 39 -4.87 9.64 -9.23
C ALA A 39 -5.60 9.31 -10.54
N LYS A 40 -4.86 9.14 -11.65
CA LYS A 40 -5.43 8.77 -12.95
C LYS A 40 -5.97 7.34 -12.98
N LEU A 41 -5.45 6.43 -12.13
CA LEU A 41 -5.93 5.05 -12.03
C LEU A 41 -7.31 4.96 -11.35
N LYS A 42 -7.72 6.00 -10.61
CA LYS A 42 -9.00 6.05 -9.86
C LYS A 42 -9.23 4.78 -9.01
N PRO A 43 -8.33 4.47 -8.06
CA PRO A 43 -8.49 3.30 -7.19
C PRO A 43 -9.76 3.45 -6.32
N ASN A 44 -10.44 2.32 -6.09
CA ASN A 44 -11.62 2.27 -5.20
C ASN A 44 -11.17 2.34 -3.74
N LYS A 45 -10.14 1.57 -3.41
CA LYS A 45 -9.48 1.53 -2.10
C LYS A 45 -7.97 1.61 -2.28
N ILE A 46 -7.32 2.36 -1.40
CA ILE A 46 -5.86 2.38 -1.29
C ILE A 46 -5.48 1.86 0.10
N TYR A 47 -4.62 0.86 0.12
CA TYR A 47 -4.00 0.35 1.34
C TYR A 47 -2.55 0.81 1.39
N ILE A 48 -2.05 1.08 2.58
CA ILE A 48 -0.66 1.47 2.84
C ILE A 48 -0.09 0.46 3.83
N TRP A 49 0.90 -0.30 3.41
CA TRP A 49 1.57 -1.32 4.21
C TRP A 49 3.07 -1.07 4.15
N LEU A 50 3.51 -0.09 4.94
CA LEU A 50 4.93 0.23 5.12
C LEU A 50 5.45 -0.42 6.40
N ASP A 51 6.77 -0.46 6.52
CA ASP A 51 7.47 -0.97 7.69
C ASP A 51 7.07 -0.20 8.97
N MET A 52 7.19 -0.87 10.11
CA MET A 52 6.72 -0.36 11.40
C MET A 52 7.40 0.96 11.83
N ASP A 53 8.67 1.15 11.47
CA ASP A 53 9.42 2.38 11.72
C ASP A 53 8.98 3.54 10.79
N ALA A 54 8.37 3.22 9.65
CA ALA A 54 7.82 4.16 8.68
C ALA A 54 6.34 4.54 8.97
N MET A 55 5.75 4.11 10.08
CA MET A 55 4.34 4.37 10.42
C MET A 55 3.94 5.86 10.41
N ASN A 56 4.82 6.75 10.88
CA ASN A 56 4.58 8.20 10.82
C ASN A 56 4.48 8.70 9.36
N LYS A 57 5.22 8.08 8.44
CA LYS A 57 5.15 8.39 7.01
C LYS A 57 3.88 7.79 6.40
N ALA A 58 3.48 6.59 6.80
CA ALA A 58 2.24 5.96 6.36
C ALA A 58 1.00 6.84 6.67
N VAL A 59 0.92 7.41 7.87
CA VAL A 59 -0.18 8.31 8.26
C VAL A 59 -0.17 9.61 7.43
N LYS A 60 1.01 10.21 7.20
CA LYS A 60 1.12 11.39 6.32
C LYS A 60 0.70 11.07 4.88
N LEU A 61 1.09 9.88 4.40
CA LEU A 61 0.73 9.41 3.08
C LEU A 61 -0.77 9.16 2.96
N GLN A 62 -1.41 8.60 3.99
CA GLN A 62 -2.85 8.45 4.08
C GLN A 62 -3.57 9.78 3.87
N ALA A 63 -3.23 10.80 4.67
CA ALA A 63 -3.84 12.13 4.56
C ALA A 63 -3.69 12.74 3.15
N ARG A 64 -2.51 12.58 2.53
CA ARG A 64 -2.28 13.04 1.16
C ARG A 64 -3.13 12.29 0.13
N LEU A 65 -3.21 10.97 0.23
CA LEU A 65 -3.96 10.11 -0.68
C LEU A 65 -5.48 10.26 -0.52
N SER A 66 -5.95 10.67 0.65
CA SER A 66 -7.36 10.98 0.88
C SER A 66 -7.90 12.10 -0.02
N SER A 67 -7.03 12.91 -0.62
CA SER A 67 -7.44 13.91 -1.62
C SER A 67 -7.82 13.33 -2.98
N ILE A 68 -7.45 12.07 -3.28
CA ILE A 68 -7.71 11.40 -4.56
C ILE A 68 -8.51 10.10 -4.43
N CYS A 69 -8.69 9.58 -3.22
CA CYS A 69 -9.47 8.38 -2.93
C CYS A 69 -10.12 8.52 -1.56
N SER A 70 -11.43 8.23 -1.45
CA SER A 70 -12.16 8.34 -0.17
C SER A 70 -11.86 7.20 0.80
N GLN A 71 -11.37 6.06 0.30
CA GLN A 71 -11.10 4.87 1.10
C GLN A 71 -9.59 4.61 1.13
N VAL A 72 -8.91 5.16 2.13
CA VAL A 72 -7.46 4.98 2.34
C VAL A 72 -7.19 4.40 3.71
N TYR A 73 -6.56 3.23 3.75
CA TYR A 73 -6.32 2.45 4.96
C TYR A 73 -4.84 2.25 5.20
N VAL A 74 -4.42 2.28 6.46
CA VAL A 74 -3.06 1.94 6.87
C VAL A 74 -3.10 0.59 7.56
N ILE A 75 -2.43 -0.41 6.97
CA ILE A 75 -2.28 -1.73 7.55
C ILE A 75 -1.17 -1.63 8.62
N ARG A 76 -1.54 -1.79 9.88
CA ARG A 76 -0.60 -1.86 11.01
C ARG A 76 -0.28 -3.32 11.28
N SER A 77 0.94 -3.72 10.99
CA SER A 77 1.41 -5.11 11.08
C SER A 77 2.84 -5.12 11.56
N LYS A 78 3.22 -6.10 12.40
CA LYS A 78 4.64 -6.33 12.71
C LYS A 78 5.34 -7.05 11.58
N GLU A 79 4.61 -7.96 10.94
CA GLU A 79 5.05 -8.77 9.82
C GLU A 79 4.92 -7.97 8.52
N GLU A 80 5.92 -8.11 7.66
CA GLU A 80 5.94 -7.52 6.33
C GLU A 80 5.25 -8.43 5.32
N PRO A 81 4.71 -7.90 4.20
CA PRO A 81 4.02 -8.72 3.20
C PRO A 81 4.87 -9.90 2.71
N LYS A 82 6.18 -9.70 2.51
CA LYS A 82 7.14 -10.72 2.03
C LYS A 82 7.29 -11.93 2.97
N GLU A 83 6.83 -11.82 4.21
CA GLU A 83 6.92 -12.85 5.24
C GLU A 83 5.61 -13.66 5.37
N LEU A 84 4.56 -13.28 4.66
CA LEU A 84 3.20 -13.79 4.86
C LEU A 84 2.73 -14.72 3.73
N THR A 85 1.88 -15.67 4.10
CA THR A 85 1.15 -16.53 3.16
C THR A 85 0.05 -15.76 2.43
N ASP A 86 -0.45 -16.32 1.33
CA ASP A 86 -1.49 -15.71 0.51
C ASP A 86 -2.76 -15.41 1.32
N ASN A 87 -3.14 -16.35 2.19
CA ASN A 87 -4.34 -16.24 3.02
C ASN A 87 -4.17 -15.16 4.09
N GLU A 88 -3.01 -15.10 4.74
CA GLU A 88 -2.69 -14.04 5.70
C GLU A 88 -2.72 -12.67 5.04
N ILE A 89 -2.13 -12.53 3.85
CA ILE A 89 -2.20 -11.29 3.07
C ILE A 89 -3.65 -10.91 2.79
N ARG A 90 -4.43 -11.81 2.17
CA ARG A 90 -5.82 -11.52 1.75
C ARG A 90 -6.70 -11.09 2.93
N SER A 91 -6.55 -11.72 4.09
CA SER A 91 -7.27 -11.34 5.31
C SER A 91 -7.02 -9.91 5.81
N ARG A 92 -5.97 -9.23 5.33
CA ARG A 92 -5.71 -7.81 5.65
C ARG A 92 -6.48 -6.83 4.74
N PHE A 93 -7.14 -7.31 3.68
CA PHE A 93 -7.86 -6.50 2.70
C PHE A 93 -9.38 -6.72 2.73
N ASP A 94 -9.85 -7.64 3.57
CA ASP A 94 -11.27 -7.90 3.82
C ASP A 94 -11.78 -6.88 4.87
N ASP A 95 -12.17 -5.69 4.42
CA ASP A 95 -13.03 -4.75 5.19
C ASP A 95 -14.51 -4.99 4.89
#